data_AF-M4DR86-F1
#
_entry.id   AF-M4DR86-F1
#
_cell.length_a   1.000
_cell.length_b   1.000
_cell.length_c   1.000
_cell.angle_alpha   90.00
_cell.angle_beta   90.00
_cell.angle_gamma   90.00
#
_symmetry.space_group_name_H-M   'P 1'
#
loop_
_entity.id
_entity.type
_entity.pdbx_description
1 polymer ?
#
loop_
_entity_poly.entity_id
_entity_poly.type
_entity_poly.pdbx_seq_one_letter_code
_entity_poly.pdbx_strand_id
1 'polypeptide(L)' 'MNIVLGAKEDRNLLTGLHTVADISCADCNEPLGWKYERAYEASQKYKEGKFIFEKAKIVKEEDW' A
#
# COMPACT_ATOMS: atom_id res chain seq x y z
N MET A 1 -10.76 -5.25 -10.11
CA MET A 1 -9.70 -4.76 -9.20
C MET A 1 -9.42 -3.34 -9.65
N ASN A 2 -9.99 -2.34 -8.97
CA ASN A 2 -10.11 -0.97 -9.48
C ASN A 2 -9.01 -0.07 -8.92
N ILE A 3 -7.79 -0.60 -8.86
CA ILE A 3 -6.63 0.12 -8.33
C ILE A 3 -5.49 0.09 -9.35
N VAL A 4 -4.77 1.21 -9.44
CA VAL A 4 -3.57 1.36 -10.26
C VAL A 4 -2.36 1.37 -9.33
N LEU A 5 -1.35 0.58 -9.66
CA LEU A 5 -0.07 0.58 -8.96
C LEU A 5 0.88 1.56 -9.64
N GLY A 6 1.43 2.47 -8.86
CA GLY A 6 2.47 3.40 -9.27
C GLY A 6 3.83 2.73 -9.41
N ALA A 7 4.86 3.57 -9.58
CA ALA A 7 6.24 3.11 -9.64
C ALA A 7 6.67 2.48 -8.30
N LYS A 8 7.61 1.54 -8.37
CA LYS A 8 8.23 0.96 -7.19
C LYS A 8 9.29 1.91 -6.68
N GLU A 9 9.21 2.27 -5.42
CA GLU A 9 10.14 3.20 -4.78
C GLU A 9 10.63 2.63 -3.46
N ASP A 10 11.92 2.78 -3.20
CA ASP A 10 12.50 2.42 -1.91
C ASP A 10 12.25 3.55 -0.89
N ARG A 11 11.54 3.23 0.19
CA ARG A 11 11.14 4.17 1.24
C ARG A 11 11.59 3.66 2.60
N ASN A 12 12.23 4.53 3.39
CA ASN A 12 12.55 4.24 4.78
C ASN A 12 11.29 4.43 5.63
N LEU A 13 10.83 3.34 6.25
CA LEU A 13 9.68 3.32 7.15
C LEU A 13 10.16 3.03 8.58
N LEU A 14 9.24 3.11 9.54
CA LEU A 14 9.53 2.84 10.95
C LEU A 14 10.19 1.47 11.19
N THR A 15 9.90 0.49 10.35
CA THR A 15 10.45 -0.88 10.46
C THR A 15 11.58 -1.16 9.48
N GLY A 16 12.26 -0.12 8.97
CA GLY A 16 13.40 -0.25 8.06
C GLY A 16 13.07 0.07 6.60
N LEU A 17 14.01 -0.26 5.71
CA LEU A 17 13.91 -0.02 4.27
C LEU A 17 12.91 -0.98 3.63
N HIS A 18 11.99 -0.44 2.83
CA HIS A 18 11.00 -1.21 2.08
C HIS A 18 10.89 -0.66 0.66
N THR A 19 10.76 -1.54 -0.32
CA THR A 19 10.25 -1.15 -1.64
C THR A 19 8.74 -1.14 -1.56
N VAL A 20 8.12 0.00 -1.88
CA VAL A 20 6.67 0.18 -1.90
C VAL A 20 6.20 0.63 -3.28
N ALA A 21 4.93 0.41 -3.59
CA ALA A 21 4.29 0.98 -4.77
C ALA A 21 3.04 1.73 -4.34
N ASP A 22 2.93 3.01 -4.69
CA ASP A 22 1.74 3.80 -4.38
C ASP A 22 0.53 3.25 -5.14
N ILE A 23 -0.66 3.42 -4.57
CA ILE A 23 -1.91 2.90 -5.07
C ILE A 23 -2.87 4.06 -5.25
N SER A 24 -3.47 4.16 -6.43
CA SER A 24 -4.56 5.09 -6.72
C SER A 24 -5.80 4.37 -7.23
N CYS A 25 -6.95 5.01 -7.12
CA CYS A 25 -8.20 4.53 -7.70
C CYS A 25 -8.14 4.63 -9.23
N ALA A 26 -8.50 3.56 -9.94
CA ALA A 26 -8.50 3.58 -11.41
C ALA A 26 -9.56 4.55 -12.00
N ASP A 27 -10.64 4.80 -11.26
CA ASP A 27 -11.77 5.60 -11.74
C ASP A 27 -11.59 7.11 -11.48
N CYS A 28 -11.05 7.48 -10.32
CA CYS A 28 -10.90 8.89 -9.92
C CYS A 28 -9.46 9.35 -9.73
N ASN A 29 -8.47 8.47 -9.90
CA ASN A 29 -7.03 8.74 -9.71
C ASN A 29 -6.65 9.24 -8.31
N GLU A 30 -7.57 9.21 -7.34
CA GLU A 30 -7.28 9.57 -5.96
C GLU A 30 -6.27 8.61 -5.34
N PRO A 31 -5.25 9.09 -4.61
CA PRO A 31 -4.35 8.24 -3.87
C PRO A 31 -5.11 7.53 -2.74
N LEU A 32 -5.00 6.21 -2.72
CA LEU A 32 -5.64 5.36 -1.72
C LEU A 32 -4.63 4.90 -0.65
N GLY A 33 -3.35 4.76 -1.02
CA GLY A 33 -2.28 4.35 -0.12
C GLY A 33 -1.11 3.71 -0.85
N TRP A 34 -0.50 2.65 -0.29
CA TRP A 34 0.62 1.94 -0.91
C TRP A 34 0.63 0.44 -0.59
N LYS A 35 1.28 -0.34 -1.46
CA LYS A 35 1.55 -1.76 -1.27
C LYS A 35 3.01 -1.97 -0.95
N TYR A 36 3.31 -2.89 -0.03
CA TYR A 36 4.68 -3.37 0.16
C TYR A 36 5.06 -4.33 -0.97
N GLU A 37 6.04 -3.95 -1.78
CA GLU A 37 6.59 -4.79 -2.84
C GLU A 37 7.73 -5.65 -2.32
N ARG A 38 8.59 -5.08 -1.46
CA ARG A 38 9.71 -5.80 -0.87
C ARG A 38 10.05 -5.26 0.52
N ALA A 39 10.37 -6.17 1.43
CA ALA A 39 11.03 -5.86 2.70
C ALA A 39 12.45 -6.43 2.67
N TYR A 40 13.42 -5.64 3.10
CA TYR A 40 14.83 -6.07 3.11
C TYR A 40 15.17 -6.87 4.38
N GLU A 41 14.44 -6.64 5.46
CA GLU A 41 14.57 -7.40 6.70
C GLU A 41 13.68 -8.65 6.70
N ALA A 42 14.26 -9.80 7.07
CA ALA A 42 13.53 -11.07 7.17
C ALA A 42 12.34 -10.98 8.13
N SER A 43 12.49 -10.24 9.23
CA SER A 43 11.43 -9.98 10.22
C SER A 43 10.23 -9.24 9.64
N GLN A 44 10.40 -8.52 8.53
CA GLN A 44 9.36 -7.69 7.88
C GLN A 44 8.79 -8.32 6.61
N LYS A 45 9.31 -9.48 6.16
CA LYS A 45 8.85 -10.18 4.94
C LYS A 45 7.37 -10.47 4.91
N TYR A 46 6.76 -10.68 6.08
CA TYR A 46 5.31 -10.87 6.21
C TYR A 46 4.47 -9.67 5.73
N LYS A 47 5.08 -8.51 5.49
CA LYS A 47 4.42 -7.32 4.94
C LYS A 47 4.37 -7.33 3.42
N GLU A 48 5.26 -8.06 2.74
CA GLU A 48 5.29 -8.13 1.28
C GLU A 48 3.93 -8.58 0.75
N GLY A 49 3.40 -7.87 -0.25
CA GLY A 49 2.06 -8.11 -0.79
C GLY A 49 0.93 -7.44 -0.02
N LYS A 50 1.16 -6.90 1.19
CA LYS A 50 0.11 -6.22 1.97
C LYS A 50 -0.10 -4.79 1.51
N PHE A 51 -1.32 -4.33 1.72
CA PHE A 51 -1.82 -3.01 1.33
C PHE A 51 -2.02 -2.15 2.58
N ILE A 52 -1.54 -0.91 2.51
CA ILE A 52 -1.83 0.14 3.47
C ILE A 52 -2.68 1.15 2.76
N PHE A 53 -3.84 1.45 3.34
CA PHE A 53 -4.76 2.43 2.82
C PHE A 53 -5.01 3.53 3.84
N GLU A 54 -5.22 4.73 3.36
CA GLU A 54 -5.61 5.86 4.20
C GLU A 54 -7.06 5.69 4.67
N LYS A 55 -7.26 5.63 5.99
CA LYS A 55 -8.60 5.44 6.58
C LYS A 55 -9.63 6.48 6.12
N ALA A 56 -9.19 7.73 5.90
CA ALA A 56 -10.08 8.80 5.44
C ALA A 56 -10.64 8.57 4.03
N LYS A 57 -10.00 7.69 3.25
CA LYS A 57 -10.37 7.35 1.87
C LYS A 57 -11.12 6.01 1.76
N ILE A 58 -11.33 5.31 2.88
CA ILE A 58 -12.06 4.05 2.91
C ILE A 58 -13.38 4.23 3.65
N VAL A 59 -14.48 3.99 2.95
CA VAL A 59 -15.77 3.73 3.59
C VAL A 59 -15.82 2.23 3.85
N LYS A 60 -15.93 1.85 5.13
CA LYS A 60 -16.30 0.47 5.46
C LYS A 60 -17.81 0.39 5.34
N GLU A 61 -18.29 -0.48 4.47
CA GLU A 61 -19.68 -0.91 4.54
C GLU A 61 -19.78 -1.80 5.80
N GLU A 62 -20.61 -1.41 6.77
CA GLU A 62 -20.87 -2.27 7.92
C GLU A 62 -21.81 -3.38 7.45
N ASP A 63 -21.31 -4.62 7.45
CA ASP A 63 -22.12 -5.83 7.29
C ASP A 63 -23.24 -5.79 8.35
N TRP A 64 -24.49 -5.88 7.88
CA TRP A 64 -25.72 -5.85 8.65
C TRP A 64 -26.00 -7.17 9.37
#